data_AF-A0A8C5X9C3-F1
#
_entry.id   AF-A0A8C5X9C3-F1
#
_cell.length_a   1.000
_cell.length_b   1.000
_cell.length_c   1.000
_cell.angle_alpha   90.00
_cell.angle_beta   90.00
_cell.angle_gamma   90.00
#
_symmetry.space_group_name_H-M   'P 1'
#
loop_
_entity.id
_entity.type
_entity.pdbx_description
1 polymer ?
#
loop_
_entity_poly.entity_id
_entity_poly.type
_entity_poly.pdbx_seq_one_letter_code
_entity_poly.pdbx_strand_id
1 'polypeptide(L)'
;LCSAAELANATVSASWESHIYLQCSFNPLDSFREVVPLKKAWQQIKPLWVTPPGRLLFLQYVVQTLEDDLQHSLRSHLQKSIAKKVLSCDLCFNNVKEVVKWLVAAVTGVGFSQPPEQLQEARAEHSSSAPRLASTDQAQTRMLSIAVEVDRSPTCSSRKIADDIFLFILNIPLRSQREALLTTMESQLLRCRLLELLFDHSCDVPTTSSMSLDKILYFLSHSSVLPQFQDETATWQRWDEMLQYLSLLLMSYQSVKLEHLRSSLSDRMDLIVQKAKPRLQDSDDISHLDVQLKMSNFISRMQEALGQPLPPQIQEKLYMLQELGANTAHKPQDTPYQKHEEFKWLKKTQRFPV
;
A
#
# COMPACT_ATOMS: atom_id res chain seq x y z
N LEU A 1 26.31 27.49 -52.63
CA LEU A 1 25.19 27.93 -51.77
C LEU A 1 24.02 26.98 -51.97
N CYS A 2 24.04 25.90 -51.18
CA CYS A 2 23.00 24.96 -50.76
C CYS A 2 23.75 24.05 -49.77
N SER A 3 24.29 24.69 -48.73
CA SER A 3 23.73 24.80 -47.39
C SER A 3 23.95 23.50 -46.63
N ALA A 4 24.82 23.61 -45.63
CA ALA A 4 25.17 22.60 -44.64
C ALA A 4 23.97 22.12 -43.78
N ALA A 5 22.73 22.34 -44.23
CA ALA A 5 21.49 21.93 -43.60
C ALA A 5 21.14 20.45 -43.90
N GLU A 6 21.63 19.86 -44.99
CA GLU A 6 21.30 18.47 -45.34
C GLU A 6 22.21 17.43 -44.67
N LEU A 7 23.46 17.78 -44.34
CA LEU A 7 24.36 16.91 -43.56
C LEU A 7 24.09 16.97 -42.06
N ALA A 8 23.43 18.01 -41.55
CA ALA A 8 23.01 18.08 -40.15
C ALA A 8 21.76 17.22 -39.87
N ASN A 9 20.86 17.02 -40.84
CA ASN A 9 19.62 16.28 -40.62
C ASN A 9 19.80 14.76 -40.60
N ALA A 10 20.84 14.20 -41.25
CA ALA A 10 21.11 12.77 -41.20
C ALA A 10 21.80 12.31 -39.90
N THR A 11 22.55 13.19 -39.24
CA THR A 11 23.23 12.86 -37.96
C THR A 11 22.35 13.16 -36.74
N VAL A 12 21.40 14.08 -36.86
CA VAL A 12 20.44 14.40 -35.78
C VAL A 12 19.32 13.35 -35.70
N SER A 13 18.91 12.73 -36.81
CA SER A 13 17.88 11.66 -36.77
C SER A 13 18.35 10.39 -36.04
N ALA A 14 19.65 10.08 -36.06
CA ALA A 14 20.21 8.93 -35.33
C ALA A 14 20.50 9.23 -33.84
N SER A 15 20.60 10.51 -33.48
CA SER A 15 20.86 10.96 -32.10
C SER A 15 19.57 11.11 -31.27
N TRP A 16 18.42 11.34 -31.90
CA TRP A 16 17.15 11.52 -31.20
C TRP A 16 16.50 10.19 -30.78
N GLU A 17 16.65 9.13 -31.59
CA GLU A 17 16.25 7.78 -31.17
C GLU A 17 17.13 7.24 -30.03
N SER A 18 18.39 7.65 -29.97
CA SER A 18 19.33 7.25 -28.91
C SER A 18 19.13 8.02 -27.60
N HIS A 19 18.66 9.27 -27.64
CA HIS A 19 18.44 10.08 -26.44
C HIS A 19 17.11 9.80 -25.73
N ILE A 20 16.06 9.37 -26.44
CA ILE A 20 14.82 8.91 -25.81
C ILE A 20 15.02 7.54 -25.13
N TYR A 21 15.99 6.75 -25.59
CA TYR A 21 16.36 5.47 -24.96
C TYR A 21 17.15 5.60 -23.65
N LEU A 22 17.78 6.76 -23.41
CA LEU A 22 18.69 6.95 -22.26
C LEU A 22 18.10 7.81 -21.12
N GLN A 23 16.94 8.43 -21.31
CA GLN A 23 16.20 9.14 -20.24
C GLN A 23 14.81 8.55 -19.93
N CYS A 24 14.41 7.49 -20.63
CA CYS A 24 13.32 6.59 -20.26
C CYS A 24 13.89 5.19 -20.04
N SER A 25 14.86 5.07 -19.14
CA SER A 25 15.50 3.79 -18.77
C SER A 25 14.58 2.96 -17.87
N PHE A 26 13.40 2.59 -18.38
CA PHE A 26 12.73 1.40 -17.91
C PHE A 26 11.76 0.82 -18.94
N ASN A 27 12.12 -0.35 -19.48
CA ASN A 27 11.25 -1.17 -20.31
C ASN A 27 10.72 -2.31 -19.43
N PRO A 28 9.44 -2.32 -19.03
CA PRO A 28 8.85 -3.41 -18.25
C PRO A 28 9.13 -4.79 -18.84
N LEU A 29 9.44 -4.87 -20.15
CA LEU A 29 9.70 -6.10 -20.88
C LEU A 29 11.00 -6.83 -20.55
N ASP A 30 12.04 -6.18 -20.02
CA ASP A 30 13.27 -6.92 -19.69
C ASP A 30 13.02 -7.94 -18.57
N SER A 31 12.08 -7.64 -17.68
CA SER A 31 11.67 -8.51 -16.57
C SER A 31 10.64 -9.60 -16.95
N PHE A 32 9.92 -9.47 -18.08
CA PHE A 32 8.75 -10.30 -18.41
C PHE A 32 8.85 -10.98 -19.79
N ARG A 33 10.00 -10.87 -20.46
CA ARG A 33 10.25 -11.31 -21.86
C ARG A 33 9.93 -12.78 -22.13
N GLU A 34 9.99 -13.62 -21.10
CA GLU A 34 9.83 -15.08 -21.21
C GLU A 34 8.39 -15.56 -21.05
N VAL A 35 7.43 -14.68 -20.75
CA VAL A 35 6.03 -15.04 -20.57
C VAL A 35 5.30 -14.95 -21.91
N VAL A 36 5.10 -16.10 -22.57
CA VAL A 36 4.51 -16.20 -23.93
C VAL A 36 3.19 -15.43 -24.11
N PRO A 37 2.21 -15.49 -23.17
CA PRO A 37 0.97 -14.69 -23.28
C PRO A 37 1.21 -13.18 -23.26
N LEU A 38 2.05 -12.69 -22.33
CA LEU A 38 2.38 -11.26 -22.20
C LEU A 38 3.19 -10.76 -23.40
N LYS A 39 4.06 -11.61 -23.95
CA LYS A 39 4.81 -11.33 -25.18
C LYS A 39 3.90 -11.15 -26.40
N LYS A 40 2.83 -11.95 -26.51
CA LYS A 40 1.86 -11.86 -27.61
C LYS A 40 0.98 -10.61 -27.49
N ALA A 41 0.49 -10.31 -26.30
CA ALA A 41 -0.27 -9.09 -26.03
C ALA A 41 0.57 -7.82 -26.26
N TRP A 42 1.85 -7.84 -25.86
CA TRP A 42 2.78 -6.77 -26.17
C TRP A 42 2.90 -6.52 -27.67
N GLN A 43 3.04 -7.56 -28.50
CA GLN A 43 3.16 -7.37 -29.94
C GLN A 43 1.94 -6.67 -30.56
N GLN A 44 0.75 -6.81 -29.97
CA GLN A 44 -0.47 -6.16 -30.42
C GLN A 44 -0.57 -4.70 -29.93
N ILE A 45 -0.05 -4.39 -28.74
CA ILE A 45 -0.17 -3.07 -28.10
C ILE A 45 1.08 -2.19 -28.30
N LYS A 46 2.18 -2.77 -28.81
CA LYS A 46 3.44 -2.07 -29.14
C LYS A 46 3.25 -0.74 -29.90
N PRO A 47 2.31 -0.61 -30.87
CA PRO A 47 2.09 0.67 -31.56
C PRO A 47 1.47 1.76 -30.66
N LEU A 48 0.69 1.35 -29.65
CA LEU A 48 -0.06 2.23 -28.74
C LEU A 48 0.76 2.61 -27.49
N TRP A 49 1.82 1.85 -27.16
CA TRP A 49 2.72 2.06 -26.00
C TRP A 49 3.41 3.43 -25.97
N VAL A 50 3.54 4.07 -27.13
CA VAL A 50 4.17 5.39 -27.25
C VAL A 50 3.31 6.47 -26.56
N THR A 51 2.01 6.23 -26.38
CA THR A 51 1.08 7.18 -25.76
C THR A 51 0.83 6.86 -24.27
N PRO A 52 0.68 7.87 -23.39
CA PRO A 52 0.35 7.65 -21.98
C PRO A 52 -0.89 6.79 -21.72
N PRO A 53 -2.02 6.94 -22.46
CA PRO A 53 -3.18 6.06 -22.31
C PRO A 53 -2.86 4.60 -22.67
N GLY A 54 -2.05 4.35 -23.70
CA GLY A 54 -1.66 2.99 -24.10
C GLY A 54 -0.80 2.28 -23.04
N ARG A 55 0.06 3.01 -22.32
CA ARG A 55 0.86 2.47 -21.21
C ARG A 55 -0.01 2.05 -20.03
N LEU A 56 -0.96 2.90 -19.65
CA LEU A 56 -1.91 2.60 -18.57
C LEU A 56 -2.77 1.38 -18.91
N LEU A 57 -3.33 1.33 -20.12
CA LEU A 57 -4.16 0.20 -20.57
C LEU A 57 -3.36 -1.10 -20.62
N PHE A 58 -2.11 -1.06 -21.08
CA PHE A 58 -1.23 -2.22 -21.04
C PHE A 58 -0.95 -2.67 -19.61
N LEU A 59 -0.64 -1.74 -18.71
CA LEU A 59 -0.38 -2.08 -17.31
C LEU A 59 -1.61 -2.72 -16.67
N GLN A 60 -2.80 -2.16 -16.87
CA GLN A 60 -4.07 -2.75 -16.42
C GLN A 60 -4.29 -4.16 -16.99
N TYR A 61 -4.01 -4.37 -18.28
CA TYR A 61 -4.08 -5.69 -18.90
C TYR A 61 -3.10 -6.69 -18.27
N VAL A 62 -1.85 -6.27 -18.00
CA VAL A 62 -0.85 -7.11 -17.34
C VAL A 62 -1.33 -7.48 -15.95
N VAL A 63 -1.76 -6.52 -15.13
CA VAL A 63 -2.25 -6.77 -13.78
C VAL A 63 -3.42 -7.76 -13.80
N GLN A 64 -4.42 -7.51 -14.65
CA GLN A 64 -5.57 -8.41 -14.78
C GLN A 64 -5.15 -9.82 -15.18
N THR A 65 -4.21 -9.95 -16.12
CA THR A 65 -3.69 -11.26 -16.55
C THR A 65 -3.00 -12.00 -15.40
N LEU A 66 -2.26 -11.28 -14.54
CA LEU A 66 -1.59 -11.88 -13.39
C LEU A 66 -2.60 -12.27 -12.29
N GLU A 67 -3.63 -11.47 -12.05
CA GLU A 67 -4.72 -11.79 -11.11
C GLU A 67 -5.49 -13.03 -11.58
N ASP A 68 -5.85 -13.09 -12.85
CA ASP A 68 -6.54 -14.23 -13.45
C ASP A 68 -5.66 -15.48 -13.36
N ASP A 69 -4.38 -15.39 -13.73
CA ASP A 69 -3.43 -16.51 -13.63
C ASP A 69 -3.26 -17.01 -12.19
N LEU A 70 -3.19 -16.09 -11.21
CA LEU A 70 -3.14 -16.44 -9.79
C LEU A 70 -4.41 -17.19 -9.37
N GLN A 71 -5.58 -16.68 -9.72
CA GLN A 71 -6.87 -17.29 -9.39
C GLN A 71 -7.05 -18.68 -10.02
N HIS A 72 -6.64 -18.85 -11.27
CA HIS A 72 -6.69 -20.16 -11.95
C HIS A 72 -5.67 -21.15 -11.34
N SER A 73 -4.48 -20.66 -10.98
CA SER A 73 -3.41 -21.48 -10.43
C SER A 73 -3.66 -21.94 -8.99
N LEU A 74 -4.55 -21.26 -8.27
CA LEU A 74 -4.98 -21.66 -6.92
C LEU A 74 -5.60 -23.06 -6.86
N ARG A 75 -6.27 -23.47 -7.94
CA ARG A 75 -6.97 -24.77 -8.01
C ARG A 75 -6.07 -25.92 -8.50
N SER A 76 -4.85 -25.62 -8.95
CA SER A 76 -3.99 -26.59 -9.62
C SER A 76 -2.57 -26.57 -9.04
N HIS A 77 -1.73 -25.62 -9.45
CA HIS A 77 -0.32 -25.55 -9.03
C HIS A 77 0.23 -24.12 -9.05
N LEU A 78 0.10 -23.39 -7.94
CA LEU A 78 0.64 -22.03 -7.78
C LEU A 78 2.14 -21.91 -8.13
N GLN A 79 2.91 -22.98 -7.94
CA GLN A 79 4.35 -23.01 -8.26
C GLN A 79 4.67 -22.80 -9.74
N LYS A 80 3.72 -23.07 -10.64
CA LYS A 80 3.90 -22.94 -12.10
C LYS A 80 3.29 -21.66 -12.67
N SER A 81 2.62 -20.85 -11.83
CA SER A 81 1.89 -19.67 -12.27
C SER A 81 2.83 -18.61 -12.86
N ILE A 82 2.31 -17.87 -13.83
CA ILE A 82 2.98 -16.70 -14.39
C ILE A 82 3.20 -15.66 -13.28
N ALA A 83 2.18 -15.40 -12.46
CA ALA A 83 2.25 -14.45 -11.36
C ALA A 83 3.43 -14.74 -10.42
N LYS A 84 3.66 -16.02 -10.08
CA LYS A 84 4.80 -16.41 -9.25
C LYS A 84 6.14 -16.21 -9.96
N LYS A 85 6.26 -16.66 -11.22
CA LYS A 85 7.51 -16.50 -11.99
C LYS A 85 7.92 -15.05 -12.17
N VAL A 86 6.97 -14.14 -12.10
CA VAL A 86 7.17 -12.72 -12.38
C VAL A 86 7.31 -11.90 -11.11
N LEU A 87 6.49 -12.16 -10.08
CA LEU A 87 6.36 -11.35 -8.88
C LEU A 87 6.77 -12.07 -7.58
N SER A 88 7.42 -13.23 -7.67
CA SER A 88 7.96 -13.90 -6.48
C SER A 88 9.05 -13.06 -5.82
N CYS A 89 8.90 -12.83 -4.52
CA CYS A 89 9.89 -12.22 -3.65
C CYS A 89 11.05 -13.17 -3.30
N ASP A 90 10.90 -14.47 -3.56
CA ASP A 90 11.95 -15.47 -3.38
C ASP A 90 12.79 -15.68 -4.64
N LEU A 91 12.16 -15.65 -5.82
CA LEU A 91 12.83 -15.98 -7.09
C LEU A 91 13.17 -14.74 -7.93
N CYS A 92 12.32 -13.72 -7.92
CA CYS A 92 12.37 -12.62 -8.88
C CYS A 92 12.20 -11.25 -8.20
N PHE A 93 12.79 -11.08 -7.01
CA PHE A 93 12.58 -9.87 -6.21
C PHE A 93 12.99 -8.58 -6.93
N ASN A 94 13.94 -8.62 -7.86
CA ASN A 94 14.28 -7.47 -8.69
C ASN A 94 13.05 -6.92 -9.44
N ASN A 95 12.17 -7.77 -9.96
CA ASN A 95 10.94 -7.31 -10.63
C ASN A 95 10.02 -6.58 -9.65
N VAL A 96 9.94 -7.07 -8.41
CA VAL A 96 9.12 -6.46 -7.35
C VAL A 96 9.69 -5.09 -6.94
N LYS A 97 11.01 -4.95 -6.86
CA LYS A 97 11.67 -3.64 -6.62
C LYS A 97 11.34 -2.62 -7.71
N GLU A 98 11.24 -3.06 -8.95
CA GLU A 98 10.86 -2.17 -10.06
C GLU A 98 9.40 -1.73 -9.95
N VAL A 99 8.49 -2.62 -9.53
CA VAL A 99 7.11 -2.24 -9.20
C VAL A 99 7.08 -1.22 -8.04
N VAL A 100 7.91 -1.39 -7.01
CA VAL A 100 8.05 -0.41 -5.91
C VAL A 100 8.54 0.94 -6.44
N LYS A 101 9.59 0.96 -7.27
CA LYS A 101 10.08 2.20 -7.89
C LYS A 101 9.00 2.89 -8.73
N TRP A 102 8.24 2.14 -9.51
CA TRP A 102 7.13 2.69 -10.30
C TRP A 102 6.05 3.30 -9.42
N LEU A 103 5.67 2.62 -8.33
CA LEU A 103 4.69 3.14 -7.38
C LEU A 103 5.17 4.45 -6.76
N VAL A 104 6.42 4.50 -6.30
CA VAL A 104 7.02 5.72 -5.72
C VAL A 104 7.06 6.85 -6.75
N ALA A 105 7.45 6.55 -7.98
CA ALA A 105 7.52 7.52 -9.06
C ALA A 105 6.14 8.08 -9.46
N ALA A 106 5.10 7.25 -9.40
CA ALA A 106 3.72 7.65 -9.65
C ALA A 106 3.17 8.53 -8.52
N VAL A 107 3.35 8.12 -7.26
CA VAL A 107 2.93 8.89 -6.07
C VAL A 107 3.65 10.23 -5.95
N THR A 108 4.96 10.26 -6.24
CA THR A 108 5.77 11.49 -6.14
C THR A 108 5.62 12.40 -7.37
N GLY A 109 5.02 11.93 -8.45
CA GLY A 109 4.92 12.66 -9.72
C GLY A 109 6.24 12.81 -10.48
N VAL A 110 7.33 12.18 -10.00
CA VAL A 110 8.68 12.29 -10.58
C VAL A 110 8.82 11.45 -11.86
N GLY A 111 7.91 10.53 -12.13
CA GLY A 111 8.11 9.53 -13.18
C GLY A 111 7.02 9.34 -14.21
N PHE A 112 6.32 10.39 -14.67
CA PHE A 112 5.65 10.36 -15.99
C PHE A 112 5.56 11.80 -16.54
N SER A 113 6.62 12.23 -17.24
CA SER A 113 6.69 13.37 -18.18
C SER A 113 5.52 14.38 -18.11
N GLN A 114 5.60 15.34 -17.19
CA GLN A 114 5.02 16.66 -17.41
C GLN A 114 6.12 17.61 -17.89
N PRO A 115 5.92 18.36 -18.98
CA PRO A 115 6.83 19.43 -19.36
C PRO A 115 6.94 20.48 -18.24
N PRO A 116 8.13 21.05 -17.99
CA PRO A 116 8.36 22.00 -16.89
C PRO A 116 7.49 23.27 -16.93
N GLU A 117 6.87 23.60 -18.06
CA GLU A 117 6.09 24.83 -18.25
C GLU A 117 4.73 24.83 -17.53
N GLN A 118 4.20 23.67 -17.12
CA GLN A 118 2.94 23.60 -16.36
C GLN A 118 3.10 23.66 -14.83
N LEU A 119 4.35 23.65 -14.33
CA LEU A 119 4.62 23.68 -12.90
C LEU A 119 4.46 25.09 -12.30
N GLN A 120 4.44 26.14 -13.15
CA GLN A 120 4.21 27.52 -12.72
C GLN A 120 2.74 27.94 -12.70
N GLU A 121 1.87 27.31 -13.50
CA GLU A 121 0.42 27.60 -13.50
C GLU A 121 -0.34 26.82 -12.41
N ALA A 122 0.15 25.64 -12.01
CA ALA A 122 -0.44 24.85 -10.92
C ALA A 122 -0.30 25.48 -9.52
N ARG A 123 0.51 26.55 -9.37
CA ARG A 123 0.62 27.31 -8.11
C ARG A 123 -0.49 28.36 -7.95
N ALA A 124 -1.25 28.65 -9.02
CA ALA A 124 -2.25 29.72 -9.04
C ALA A 124 -3.71 29.24 -8.95
N GLU A 125 -4.00 27.98 -9.25
CA GLU A 125 -5.40 27.50 -9.32
C GLU A 125 -5.69 26.38 -8.31
N HIS A 126 -5.80 26.78 -7.05
CA HIS A 126 -6.58 26.04 -6.06
C HIS A 126 -8.07 26.06 -6.46
N SER A 127 -8.53 25.08 -7.24
CA SER A 127 -9.89 24.51 -7.23
C SER A 127 -10.19 23.72 -8.51
N SER A 128 -9.67 22.49 -8.66
CA SER A 128 -10.44 21.46 -9.37
C SER A 128 -10.00 20.05 -8.95
N SER A 129 -10.92 19.34 -8.31
CA SER A 129 -10.85 17.91 -8.03
C SER A 129 -11.16 17.13 -9.31
N ALA A 130 -10.18 16.44 -9.92
CA ALA A 130 -10.46 15.46 -10.97
C ALA A 130 -9.47 14.27 -10.98
N PRO A 131 -9.92 13.05 -11.34
CA PRO A 131 -9.42 11.77 -10.81
C PRO A 131 -8.34 11.08 -11.68
N ARG A 132 -7.39 11.83 -12.27
CA ARG A 132 -6.44 11.25 -13.25
C ARG A 132 -5.24 10.51 -12.66
N LEU A 133 -4.89 10.76 -11.40
CA LEU A 133 -3.78 10.08 -10.72
C LEU A 133 -4.19 8.70 -10.15
N ALA A 134 -5.48 8.39 -10.06
CA ALA A 134 -5.97 7.20 -9.36
C ALA A 134 -5.72 5.88 -10.09
N SER A 135 -5.51 5.87 -11.42
CA SER A 135 -5.52 4.64 -12.21
C SER A 135 -4.15 3.95 -12.34
N THR A 136 -3.06 4.71 -12.25
CA THR A 136 -1.71 4.14 -12.39
C THR A 136 -1.30 3.53 -11.05
N ASP A 137 -1.33 4.32 -9.97
CA ASP A 137 -1.04 3.89 -8.59
C ASP A 137 -1.75 2.59 -8.23
N GLN A 138 -3.03 2.49 -8.60
CA GLN A 138 -3.86 1.31 -8.37
C GLN A 138 -3.31 0.03 -9.03
N ALA A 139 -2.70 0.13 -10.21
CA ALA A 139 -2.13 -1.04 -10.87
C ALA A 139 -0.85 -1.51 -10.17
N GLN A 140 0.03 -0.60 -9.71
CA GLN A 140 1.21 -1.02 -8.95
C GLN A 140 0.84 -1.59 -7.58
N THR A 141 -0.13 -0.99 -6.88
CA THR A 141 -0.56 -1.51 -5.57
C THR A 141 -1.18 -2.90 -5.68
N ARG A 142 -1.92 -3.19 -6.75
CA ARG A 142 -2.39 -4.56 -7.08
C ARG A 142 -1.24 -5.52 -7.33
N MET A 143 -0.25 -5.14 -8.14
CA MET A 143 0.92 -5.99 -8.39
C MET A 143 1.68 -6.32 -7.11
N LEU A 144 1.84 -5.35 -6.20
CA LEU A 144 2.44 -5.61 -4.89
C LEU A 144 1.57 -6.53 -4.03
N SER A 145 0.24 -6.42 -4.11
CA SER A 145 -0.69 -7.35 -3.46
C SER A 145 -0.50 -8.78 -3.98
N ILE A 146 -0.39 -8.97 -5.30
CA ILE A 146 -0.06 -10.26 -5.92
C ILE A 146 1.31 -10.75 -5.42
N ALA A 147 2.34 -9.89 -5.40
CA ALA A 147 3.69 -10.24 -4.96
C ALA A 147 3.74 -10.75 -3.50
N VAL A 148 2.88 -10.23 -2.63
CA VAL A 148 2.73 -10.72 -1.25
C VAL A 148 2.14 -12.14 -1.22
N GLU A 149 1.25 -12.48 -2.16
CA GLU A 149 0.43 -13.71 -2.11
C GLU A 149 0.98 -14.89 -2.93
N VAL A 150 1.84 -14.64 -3.93
CA VAL A 150 2.36 -15.67 -4.84
C VAL A 150 3.39 -16.62 -4.21
N ASP A 151 3.98 -16.23 -3.09
CA ASP A 151 4.95 -17.03 -2.34
C ASP A 151 4.30 -17.78 -1.18
N ARG A 152 5.02 -18.79 -0.66
CA ARG A 152 4.47 -19.66 0.38
C ARG A 152 4.30 -18.92 1.71
N SER A 153 5.09 -17.87 1.95
CA SER A 153 5.05 -17.10 3.19
C SER A 153 4.73 -15.63 2.90
N PRO A 154 3.45 -15.23 2.99
CA PRO A 154 3.05 -13.85 2.79
C PRO A 154 3.70 -12.88 3.78
N THR A 155 3.99 -13.34 5.00
CA THR A 155 4.69 -12.54 6.02
C THR A 155 6.15 -12.25 5.66
N CYS A 156 6.84 -13.19 5.02
CA CYS A 156 8.19 -12.96 4.51
C CYS A 156 8.18 -12.03 3.30
N SER A 157 7.24 -12.23 2.36
CA SER A 157 7.10 -11.36 1.18
C SER A 157 6.73 -9.93 1.58
N SER A 158 5.74 -9.75 2.46
CA SER A 158 5.34 -8.42 2.93
C SER A 158 6.47 -7.71 3.66
N ARG A 159 7.30 -8.42 4.44
CA ARG A 159 8.49 -7.85 5.08
C ARG A 159 9.50 -7.37 4.04
N LYS A 160 9.89 -8.22 3.09
CA LYS A 160 10.86 -7.86 2.04
C LYS A 160 10.41 -6.63 1.24
N ILE A 161 9.14 -6.58 0.84
CA ILE A 161 8.57 -5.47 0.09
C ILE A 161 8.52 -4.20 0.96
N ALA A 162 8.05 -4.30 2.20
CA ALA A 162 7.96 -3.16 3.10
C ALA A 162 9.34 -2.55 3.39
N ASP A 163 10.38 -3.37 3.56
CA ASP A 163 11.75 -2.89 3.79
C ASP A 163 12.26 -2.06 2.58
N ASP A 164 11.91 -2.46 1.35
CA ASP A 164 12.26 -1.72 0.13
C ASP A 164 11.44 -0.40 0.01
N ILE A 165 10.14 -0.42 0.33
CA ILE A 165 9.27 0.78 0.32
C ILE A 165 9.65 1.77 1.43
N PHE A 166 10.09 1.27 2.59
CA PHE A 166 10.28 2.07 3.80
C PHE A 166 11.27 3.22 3.61
N LEU A 167 12.37 2.98 2.89
CA LEU A 167 13.33 4.06 2.60
C LEU A 167 12.72 5.16 1.72
N PHE A 168 11.80 4.82 0.82
CA PHE A 168 11.13 5.81 -0.02
C PHE A 168 10.15 6.65 0.79
N ILE A 169 9.31 6.04 1.63
CA ILE A 169 8.28 6.78 2.39
C ILE A 169 8.88 7.81 3.35
N LEU A 170 10.06 7.52 3.92
CA LEU A 170 10.80 8.48 4.75
C LEU A 170 11.27 9.72 3.97
N ASN A 171 11.46 9.58 2.65
CA ASN A 171 11.94 10.63 1.76
C ASN A 171 10.82 11.35 1.01
N ILE A 172 9.55 10.95 1.15
CA ILE A 172 8.41 11.65 0.54
C ILE A 172 8.11 12.90 1.39
N PRO A 173 8.30 14.12 0.86
CA PRO A 173 8.15 15.34 1.66
C PRO A 173 6.68 15.68 1.92
N LEU A 174 5.80 15.46 0.93
CA LEU A 174 4.40 15.86 1.00
C LEU A 174 3.56 14.84 1.77
N ARG A 175 2.84 15.33 2.78
CA ARG A 175 1.88 14.53 3.56
C ARG A 175 0.83 13.84 2.69
N SER A 176 0.26 14.56 1.73
CA SER A 176 -0.76 14.02 0.83
C SER A 176 -0.25 12.83 -0.01
N GLN A 177 1.03 12.85 -0.39
CA GLN A 177 1.65 11.76 -1.14
C GLN A 177 1.86 10.52 -0.26
N ARG A 178 2.34 10.70 0.98
CA ARG A 178 2.46 9.59 1.95
C ARG A 178 1.10 8.98 2.25
N GLU A 179 0.09 9.83 2.46
CA GLU A 179 -1.28 9.40 2.68
C GLU A 179 -1.85 8.64 1.48
N ALA A 180 -1.67 9.15 0.26
CA ALA A 180 -2.09 8.47 -0.97
C ALA A 180 -1.44 7.08 -1.08
N LEU A 181 -0.13 6.96 -0.83
CA LEU A 181 0.59 5.68 -0.86
C LEU A 181 0.00 4.66 0.13
N LEU A 182 -0.25 5.07 1.37
CA LEU A 182 -0.74 4.17 2.41
C LEU A 182 -2.22 3.82 2.25
N THR A 183 -3.04 4.78 1.79
CA THR A 183 -4.48 4.56 1.62
C THR A 183 -4.82 3.73 0.39
N THR A 184 -4.04 3.83 -0.69
CA THR A 184 -4.25 3.06 -1.93
C THR A 184 -3.64 1.65 -1.90
N MET A 185 -2.83 1.33 -0.89
CA MET A 185 -2.21 0.01 -0.74
C MET A 185 -3.27 -1.07 -0.48
N GLU A 186 -3.45 -1.98 -1.44
CA GLU A 186 -4.50 -3.00 -1.38
C GLU A 186 -4.19 -4.13 -0.39
N SER A 187 -2.92 -4.54 -0.30
CA SER A 187 -2.51 -5.59 0.64
C SER A 187 -2.51 -5.07 2.08
N GLN A 188 -3.49 -5.54 2.87
CA GLN A 188 -3.59 -5.21 4.30
C GLN A 188 -2.37 -5.69 5.08
N LEU A 189 -1.79 -6.83 4.70
CA LEU A 189 -0.58 -7.34 5.34
C LEU A 189 0.64 -6.46 5.06
N LEU A 190 0.79 -5.98 3.82
CA LEU A 190 1.86 -5.06 3.46
C LEU A 190 1.69 -3.71 4.14
N ARG A 191 0.46 -3.16 4.12
CA ARG A 191 0.13 -1.89 4.78
C ARG A 191 0.38 -1.94 6.28
N CYS A 192 -0.04 -3.03 6.92
CA CYS A 192 0.20 -3.29 8.33
C CYS A 192 1.71 -3.33 8.64
N ARG A 193 2.50 -4.02 7.81
CA ARG A 193 3.96 -4.12 7.99
C ARG A 193 4.68 -2.78 7.76
N LEU A 194 4.28 -2.01 6.76
CA LEU A 194 4.89 -0.71 6.47
C LEU A 194 4.60 0.31 7.58
N LEU A 195 3.36 0.33 8.07
CA LEU A 195 2.99 1.16 9.21
C LEU A 195 3.71 0.71 10.50
N GLU A 196 3.86 -0.59 10.73
CA GLU A 196 4.68 -1.11 11.84
C GLU A 196 6.11 -0.55 11.78
N LEU A 197 6.76 -0.57 10.62
CA LEU A 197 8.11 0.01 10.44
C LEU A 197 8.14 1.52 10.72
N LEU A 198 7.13 2.27 10.29
CA LEU A 198 7.02 3.71 10.56
C LEU A 198 6.91 4.00 12.06
N PHE A 199 6.09 3.23 12.78
CA PHE A 199 5.94 3.40 14.22
C PHE A 199 7.17 2.93 15.00
N ASP A 200 7.79 1.81 14.60
CA ASP A 200 9.05 1.33 15.18
C ASP A 200 10.16 2.38 15.02
N HIS A 201 10.26 3.03 13.85
CA HIS A 201 11.22 4.13 13.62
C HIS A 201 10.93 5.39 14.44
N SER A 202 9.67 5.60 14.84
CA SER A 202 9.23 6.79 15.61
C SER A 202 9.08 6.50 17.10
N CYS A 203 9.50 5.31 17.55
CA CYS A 203 9.38 4.90 18.93
C CYS A 203 10.74 5.00 19.63
N ASP A 204 10.77 5.63 20.80
CA ASP A 204 12.00 5.78 21.60
C ASP A 204 12.53 4.44 22.12
N VAL A 205 11.63 3.47 22.29
CA VAL A 205 11.94 2.13 22.80
C VAL A 205 11.31 1.09 21.86
N PRO A 206 11.94 0.78 20.71
CA PRO A 206 11.39 -0.16 19.76
C PRO A 206 11.33 -1.57 20.33
N THR A 207 10.25 -2.29 20.00
CA THR A 207 10.04 -3.67 20.44
C THR A 207 10.27 -4.65 19.30
N THR A 208 10.98 -5.75 19.59
CA THR A 208 11.18 -6.85 18.64
C THR A 208 9.98 -7.79 18.53
N SER A 209 8.91 -7.54 19.29
CA SER A 209 7.67 -8.31 19.23
C SER A 209 7.07 -8.27 17.83
N SER A 210 6.47 -9.39 17.42
CA SER A 210 5.69 -9.43 16.18
C SER A 210 4.47 -8.53 16.31
N MET A 211 4.04 -7.94 15.20
CA MET A 211 2.82 -7.15 15.12
C MET A 211 1.60 -7.80 15.78
N SER A 212 1.07 -7.19 16.85
CA SER A 212 -0.07 -7.65 17.64
C SER A 212 -0.89 -6.46 18.14
N LEU A 213 -2.07 -6.70 18.74
CA LEU A 213 -2.80 -5.62 19.40
C LEU A 213 -1.97 -4.99 20.53
N ASP A 214 -1.23 -5.80 21.30
CA ASP A 214 -0.36 -5.29 22.38
C ASP A 214 0.69 -4.34 21.84
N LYS A 215 1.34 -4.70 20.72
CA LYS A 215 2.32 -3.83 20.05
C LYS A 215 1.68 -2.53 19.52
N ILE A 216 0.45 -2.57 19.02
CA ILE A 216 -0.27 -1.36 18.61
C ILE A 216 -0.54 -0.45 19.81
N LEU A 217 -1.00 -1.00 20.94
CA LEU A 217 -1.23 -0.24 22.18
C LEU A 217 0.09 0.28 22.79
N TYR A 218 1.17 -0.46 22.58
CA TYR A 218 2.52 -0.03 22.93
C TYR A 218 2.91 1.24 22.17
N PHE A 219 2.64 1.31 20.85
CA PHE A 219 2.87 2.52 20.05
C PHE A 219 2.04 3.71 20.53
N LEU A 220 0.78 3.51 20.94
CA LEU A 220 -0.01 4.59 21.56
C LEU A 220 0.68 5.16 22.79
N SER A 221 1.43 4.34 23.52
CA SER A 221 2.09 4.75 24.78
C SER A 221 3.50 5.33 24.56
N HIS A 222 4.22 4.91 23.52
CA HIS A 222 5.67 5.14 23.40
C HIS A 222 6.12 5.72 22.06
N SER A 223 5.25 5.82 21.06
CA SER A 223 5.61 6.52 19.83
C SER A 223 5.51 8.03 20.06
N SER A 224 6.54 8.76 19.63
CA SER A 224 6.45 10.20 19.45
C SER A 224 5.61 10.51 18.21
N VAL A 225 5.28 11.79 18.04
CA VAL A 225 4.83 12.30 16.74
C VAL A 225 5.81 11.83 15.65
N LEU A 226 5.31 11.34 14.51
CA LEU A 226 6.08 10.76 13.38
C LEU A 226 7.33 11.60 13.04
N PRO A 227 8.35 11.04 12.35
CA PRO A 227 9.62 11.72 12.11
C PRO A 227 9.37 13.11 11.54
N GLN A 228 10.24 14.06 11.87
CA GLN A 228 10.23 15.39 11.27
C GLN A 228 10.49 15.24 9.77
N PHE A 229 9.44 15.00 8.99
CA PHE A 229 9.45 15.27 7.56
C PHE A 229 9.80 16.76 7.42
N GLN A 230 10.61 17.10 6.42
CA GLN A 230 11.23 18.43 6.24
C GLN A 230 10.23 19.61 6.06
N ASP A 231 8.95 19.38 6.32
CA ASP A 231 7.88 20.34 6.19
C ASP A 231 7.66 21.07 7.51
N GLU A 232 7.56 22.40 7.48
CA GLU A 232 7.26 23.29 8.62
C GLU A 232 5.78 23.14 9.04
N THR A 233 5.35 21.91 9.28
CA THR A 233 3.98 21.55 9.65
C THR A 233 3.72 21.90 11.10
N ALA A 234 2.55 22.48 11.36
CA ALA A 234 2.10 22.77 12.72
C ALA A 234 2.00 21.47 13.53
N THR A 235 2.33 21.52 14.82
CA THR A 235 2.34 20.34 15.71
C THR A 235 1.07 19.50 15.62
N TRP A 236 -0.10 20.14 15.57
CA TRP A 236 -1.39 19.45 15.45
C TRP A 236 -1.55 18.65 14.15
N GLN A 237 -0.96 19.09 13.03
CA GLN A 237 -1.05 18.37 11.75
C GLN A 237 -0.27 17.06 11.80
N ARG A 238 0.81 17.01 12.58
CA ARG A 238 1.61 15.81 12.75
C ARG A 238 0.89 14.80 13.65
N TRP A 239 0.19 15.26 14.69
CA TRP A 239 -0.72 14.42 15.47
C TRP A 239 -1.87 13.88 14.61
N ASP A 240 -2.44 14.72 13.75
CA ASP A 240 -3.50 14.33 12.82
C ASP A 240 -3.04 13.24 11.82
N GLU A 241 -1.81 13.33 11.32
CA GLU A 241 -1.17 12.32 10.46
C GLU A 241 -0.89 11.03 11.24
N MET A 242 -0.34 11.12 12.46
CA MET A 242 -0.11 9.95 13.33
C MET A 242 -1.41 9.21 13.65
N LEU A 243 -2.49 9.92 13.97
CA LEU A 243 -3.82 9.33 14.22
C LEU A 243 -4.36 8.61 12.98
N GLN A 244 -4.17 9.20 11.79
CA GLN A 244 -4.53 8.56 10.53
C GLN A 244 -3.78 7.23 10.37
N TYR A 245 -2.48 7.21 10.65
CA TYR A 245 -1.64 6.02 10.50
C TYR A 245 -1.98 4.95 11.54
N LEU A 246 -2.25 5.32 12.78
CA LEU A 246 -2.75 4.41 13.82
C LEU A 246 -4.08 3.77 13.43
N SER A 247 -5.00 4.57 12.86
CA SER A 247 -6.30 4.09 12.43
C SER A 247 -6.16 3.09 11.27
N LEU A 248 -5.34 3.43 10.27
CA LEU A 248 -5.00 2.53 9.16
C LEU A 248 -4.33 1.24 9.66
N LEU A 249 -3.45 1.35 10.66
CA LEU A 249 -2.73 0.21 11.23
C LEU A 249 -3.69 -0.76 11.89
N LEU A 250 -4.57 -0.25 12.73
CA LEU A 250 -5.54 -1.05 13.47
C LEU A 250 -6.56 -1.71 12.53
N MET A 251 -7.07 -0.97 11.54
CA MET A 251 -7.91 -1.53 10.48
C MET A 251 -7.21 -2.65 9.70
N SER A 252 -5.97 -2.42 9.28
CA SER A 252 -5.19 -3.41 8.53
C SER A 252 -4.90 -4.64 9.39
N TYR A 253 -4.61 -4.44 10.67
CA TYR A 253 -4.36 -5.51 11.62
C TYR A 253 -5.60 -6.39 11.82
N GLN A 254 -6.78 -5.77 11.98
CA GLN A 254 -8.05 -6.48 12.05
C GLN A 254 -8.28 -7.34 10.81
N SER A 255 -8.11 -6.78 9.60
CA SER A 255 -8.22 -7.56 8.36
C SER A 255 -7.22 -8.71 8.30
N VAL A 256 -5.94 -8.46 8.66
CA VAL A 256 -4.89 -9.50 8.70
C VAL A 256 -5.28 -10.67 9.61
N LYS A 257 -5.87 -10.38 10.76
CA LYS A 257 -6.36 -11.38 11.72
C LYS A 257 -7.60 -12.10 11.19
N LEU A 258 -8.64 -11.37 10.82
CA LEU A 258 -9.95 -11.93 10.43
C LEU A 258 -9.89 -12.73 9.13
N GLU A 259 -9.07 -12.29 8.19
CA GLU A 259 -8.96 -12.91 6.86
C GLU A 259 -7.79 -13.90 6.77
N HIS A 260 -7.12 -14.23 7.89
CA HIS A 260 -5.99 -15.18 7.93
C HIS A 260 -4.85 -14.82 6.96
N LEU A 261 -4.57 -13.52 6.75
CA LEU A 261 -3.63 -13.06 5.72
C LEU A 261 -2.17 -13.47 5.97
N ARG A 262 -1.86 -13.94 7.17
CA ARG A 262 -0.52 -14.48 7.51
C ARG A 262 -0.28 -15.90 6.97
N SER A 263 -1.35 -16.63 6.70
CA SER A 263 -1.29 -17.97 6.10
C SER A 263 -1.09 -17.86 4.60
N SER A 264 -0.44 -18.86 4.00
CA SER A 264 -0.30 -18.92 2.54
C SER A 264 -1.67 -18.89 1.87
N LEU A 265 -1.76 -18.36 0.64
CA LEU A 265 -3.03 -18.24 -0.08
C LEU A 265 -3.78 -19.58 -0.21
N SER A 266 -3.04 -20.68 -0.38
CA SER A 266 -3.59 -22.04 -0.41
C SER A 266 -4.13 -22.47 0.96
N ASP A 267 -3.34 -22.36 2.03
CA ASP A 267 -3.77 -22.74 3.38
C ASP A 267 -4.93 -21.87 3.88
N ARG A 268 -4.92 -20.58 3.52
CA ARG A 268 -5.98 -19.62 3.83
C ARG A 268 -7.32 -20.05 3.25
N MET A 269 -7.34 -20.56 2.01
CA MET A 269 -8.56 -21.04 1.38
C MET A 269 -9.18 -22.19 2.17
N ASP A 270 -8.36 -23.14 2.63
CA ASP A 270 -8.81 -24.25 3.48
C ASP A 270 -9.37 -23.76 4.81
N LEU A 271 -8.70 -22.80 5.46
CA LEU A 271 -9.17 -22.17 6.70
C LEU A 271 -10.52 -21.47 6.53
N ILE A 272 -10.73 -20.79 5.40
CA ILE A 272 -12.00 -20.12 5.07
C ILE A 272 -13.12 -21.16 4.87
N VAL A 273 -12.85 -22.21 4.09
CA VAL A 273 -13.81 -23.30 3.84
C VAL A 273 -14.19 -24.00 5.16
N GLN A 274 -13.23 -24.21 6.04
CA GLN A 274 -13.42 -24.82 7.35
C GLN A 274 -14.06 -23.87 8.39
N LYS A 275 -14.28 -22.59 8.04
CA LYS A 275 -14.73 -21.54 8.98
C LYS A 275 -13.87 -21.48 10.24
N ALA A 276 -12.56 -21.67 10.07
CA ALA A 276 -11.61 -21.66 11.15
C ALA A 276 -11.60 -20.29 11.85
N LYS A 277 -11.60 -20.30 13.18
CA LYS A 277 -11.43 -19.06 13.96
C LYS A 277 -10.04 -18.47 13.68
N PRO A 278 -9.90 -17.14 13.59
CA PRO A 278 -8.61 -16.47 13.55
C PRO A 278 -7.68 -16.97 14.64
N ARG A 279 -6.43 -17.28 14.28
CA ARG A 279 -5.40 -17.60 15.26
C ARG A 279 -5.04 -16.33 16.03
N LEU A 280 -5.43 -16.26 17.30
CA LEU A 280 -4.99 -15.22 18.21
C LEU A 280 -3.51 -15.45 18.52
N GLN A 281 -2.69 -14.39 18.45
CA GLN A 281 -1.38 -14.44 19.08
C GLN A 281 -1.55 -14.28 20.59
N ASP A 282 -0.64 -14.80 21.40
CA ASP A 282 -0.72 -14.66 22.86
C ASP A 282 -0.75 -13.17 23.28
N SER A 283 -0.04 -12.32 22.51
CA SER A 283 -0.04 -10.86 22.66
C SER A 283 -1.30 -10.15 22.11
N ASP A 284 -2.35 -10.90 21.74
CA ASP A 284 -3.67 -10.35 21.37
C ASP A 284 -4.72 -10.56 22.47
N ASP A 285 -4.39 -11.29 23.54
CA ASP A 285 -5.29 -11.49 24.68
C ASP A 285 -5.28 -10.26 25.58
N ILE A 286 -5.98 -9.22 25.13
CA ILE A 286 -6.04 -7.92 25.80
C ILE A 286 -7.48 -7.59 26.10
N SER A 287 -7.73 -7.21 27.35
CA SER A 287 -9.07 -6.85 27.79
C SER A 287 -9.49 -5.50 27.24
N HIS A 288 -10.80 -5.31 27.09
CA HIS A 288 -11.36 -4.02 26.73
C HIS A 288 -10.93 -2.89 27.70
N LEU A 289 -10.76 -3.22 28.99
CA LEU A 289 -10.34 -2.26 30.00
C LEU A 289 -8.89 -1.78 29.76
N ASP A 290 -7.99 -2.69 29.37
CA ASP A 290 -6.60 -2.34 29.06
C ASP A 290 -6.52 -1.40 27.86
N VAL A 291 -7.33 -1.67 26.82
CA VAL A 291 -7.45 -0.78 25.66
C VAL A 291 -7.93 0.61 26.09
N GLN A 292 -9.01 0.68 26.87
CA GLN A 292 -9.56 1.95 27.35
C GLN A 292 -8.55 2.75 28.18
N LEU A 293 -7.80 2.07 29.07
CA LEU A 293 -6.78 2.70 29.89
C LEU A 293 -5.64 3.29 29.04
N LYS A 294 -5.10 2.49 28.11
CA LYS A 294 -4.03 2.93 27.20
C LYS A 294 -4.48 4.09 26.31
N MET A 295 -5.70 4.04 25.82
CA MET A 295 -6.29 5.09 24.99
C MET A 295 -6.54 6.38 25.78
N SER A 296 -6.98 6.29 27.03
CA SER A 296 -7.18 7.46 27.90
C SER A 296 -5.84 8.15 28.19
N ASN A 297 -4.79 7.38 28.50
CA ASN A 297 -3.45 7.91 28.69
C ASN A 297 -2.90 8.60 27.43
N PHE A 298 -3.16 8.01 26.26
CA PHE A 298 -2.78 8.60 24.98
C PHE A 298 -3.50 9.93 24.71
N ILE A 299 -4.80 10.01 25.00
CA ILE A 299 -5.59 11.25 24.87
C ILE A 299 -5.04 12.33 25.80
N SER A 300 -4.77 12.03 27.08
CA SER A 300 -4.20 13.00 28.02
C SER A 300 -2.87 13.57 27.52
N ARG A 301 -1.96 12.71 27.04
CA ARG A 301 -0.67 13.15 26.46
C ARG A 301 -0.85 14.08 25.27
N MET A 302 -1.80 13.78 24.38
CA MET A 302 -2.07 14.63 23.22
C MET A 302 -2.71 15.97 23.62
N GLN A 303 -3.58 15.97 24.63
CA GLN A 303 -4.16 17.20 25.19
C GLN A 303 -3.09 18.10 25.84
N GLU A 304 -2.12 17.51 26.53
CA GLU A 304 -0.95 18.24 27.05
C GLU A 304 -0.10 18.84 25.92
N ALA A 305 0.08 18.11 24.81
CA ALA A 305 0.89 18.55 23.68
C ALA A 305 0.22 19.61 22.78
N LEU A 306 -1.10 19.55 22.63
CA LEU A 306 -1.88 20.44 21.74
C LEU A 306 -2.60 21.58 22.46
N GLY A 307 -2.74 21.48 23.78
CA GLY A 307 -3.61 22.35 24.56
C GLY A 307 -5.09 21.98 24.38
N GLN A 308 -5.94 22.73 25.09
CA GLN A 308 -7.39 22.58 25.05
C GLN A 308 -8.05 23.87 24.54
N PRO A 309 -9.14 23.77 23.74
CA PRO A 309 -9.77 22.55 23.23
C PRO A 309 -8.99 21.91 22.06
N LEU A 310 -9.10 20.59 21.91
CA LEU A 310 -8.56 19.89 20.74
C LEU A 310 -9.28 20.32 19.44
N PRO A 311 -8.58 20.37 18.30
CA PRO A 311 -9.22 20.62 17.01
C PRO A 311 -10.31 19.56 16.69
N PRO A 312 -11.45 19.94 16.09
CA PRO A 312 -12.56 18.99 15.82
C PRO A 312 -12.13 17.75 15.00
N GLN A 313 -11.25 17.94 14.02
CA GLN A 313 -10.71 16.87 13.17
C GLN A 313 -9.94 15.80 13.98
N ILE A 314 -9.19 16.24 14.99
CA ILE A 314 -8.47 15.35 15.92
C ILE A 314 -9.47 14.59 16.79
N GLN A 315 -10.50 15.29 17.27
CA GLN A 315 -11.52 14.70 18.14
C GLN A 315 -12.32 13.60 17.43
N GLU A 316 -12.71 13.81 16.17
CA GLU A 316 -13.38 12.78 15.35
C GLU A 316 -12.52 11.53 15.17
N LYS A 317 -11.24 11.70 14.80
CA LYS A 317 -10.30 10.58 14.64
C LYS A 317 -10.02 9.84 15.94
N LEU A 318 -10.00 10.56 17.06
CA LEU A 318 -9.89 9.95 18.37
C LEU A 318 -11.07 9.02 18.64
N TYR A 319 -12.31 9.49 18.50
CA TYR A 319 -13.49 8.64 18.71
C TYR A 319 -13.46 7.38 17.84
N MET A 320 -13.12 7.53 16.55
CA MET A 320 -12.94 6.41 15.63
C MET A 320 -11.88 5.42 16.14
N LEU A 321 -10.72 5.91 16.58
CA LEU A 321 -9.63 5.08 17.08
C LEU A 321 -10.02 4.32 18.36
N GLN A 322 -10.79 4.93 19.26
CA GLN A 322 -11.31 4.26 20.46
C GLN A 322 -12.23 3.10 20.10
N GLU A 323 -13.17 3.33 19.17
CA GLU A 323 -14.11 2.30 18.71
C GLU A 323 -13.39 1.15 18.02
N LEU A 324 -12.41 1.45 17.16
CA LEU A 324 -11.58 0.43 16.51
C LEU A 324 -10.76 -0.37 17.53
N GLY A 325 -10.22 0.28 18.56
CA GLY A 325 -9.47 -0.38 19.62
C GLY A 325 -10.34 -1.38 20.36
N ALA A 326 -11.52 -0.93 20.80
CA ALA A 326 -12.51 -1.75 21.48
C ALA A 326 -12.93 -2.97 20.65
N ASN A 327 -13.14 -2.79 19.34
CA ASN A 327 -13.53 -3.88 18.44
C ASN A 327 -12.42 -4.88 18.15
N THR A 328 -11.15 -4.49 18.32
CA THR A 328 -10.00 -5.40 18.11
C THR A 328 -9.71 -6.27 19.34
N ALA A 329 -10.05 -5.76 20.53
CA ALA A 329 -9.84 -6.41 21.81
C ALA A 329 -10.62 -7.73 21.92
N HIS A 330 -10.17 -8.61 22.81
CA HIS A 330 -10.91 -9.83 23.09
C HIS A 330 -12.21 -9.47 23.83
N LYS A 331 -13.36 -9.85 23.25
CA LYS A 331 -14.62 -9.88 24.00
C LYS A 331 -14.64 -11.15 24.84
N PRO A 332 -14.82 -11.07 26.17
CA PRO A 332 -15.07 -12.27 26.96
C PRO A 332 -16.26 -13.02 26.35
N GLN A 333 -16.13 -14.34 26.21
CA GLN A 333 -17.13 -15.17 25.54
C GLN A 333 -18.50 -15.01 26.20
N ASP A 334 -19.46 -14.41 25.50
CA ASP A 334 -20.86 -14.42 25.92
C ASP A 334 -21.70 -15.36 25.05
N THR A 335 -22.27 -16.34 25.76
CA THR A 335 -23.59 -16.99 25.63
C THR A 335 -24.35 -17.01 24.28
N PRO A 336 -25.21 -18.01 24.04
CA PRO A 336 -25.77 -18.33 22.71
C PRO A 336 -26.62 -17.24 22.03
N TYR A 337 -26.89 -16.11 22.68
CA TYR A 337 -27.85 -15.10 22.25
C TYR A 337 -27.29 -14.01 21.31
N GLN A 338 -25.97 -13.82 21.18
CA GLN A 338 -25.41 -12.76 20.32
C GLN A 338 -25.16 -13.17 18.85
N LYS A 339 -25.26 -14.47 18.51
CA LYS A 339 -25.05 -14.96 17.12
C LYS A 339 -26.04 -14.40 16.10
N HIS A 340 -27.16 -13.82 16.52
CA HIS A 340 -28.19 -13.35 15.60
C HIS A 340 -27.93 -11.94 15.04
N GLU A 341 -27.13 -11.11 15.71
CA GLU A 341 -26.86 -9.72 15.29
C GLU A 341 -25.57 -9.56 14.47
N GLU A 342 -24.54 -10.38 14.70
CA GLU A 342 -23.32 -10.41 13.83
C GLU A 342 -23.65 -10.80 12.38
N PHE A 343 -24.65 -11.67 12.17
CA PHE A 343 -25.10 -12.06 10.82
C PHE A 343 -25.90 -10.98 10.08
N LYS A 344 -26.45 -9.98 10.79
CA LYS A 344 -27.13 -8.84 10.14
C LYS A 344 -26.15 -7.80 9.62
N TRP A 345 -25.03 -7.60 10.31
CA TRP A 345 -24.00 -6.62 9.90
C TRP A 345 -23.25 -7.07 8.65
N LEU A 346 -22.77 -8.33 8.61
CA LEU A 346 -22.02 -8.87 7.45
C LEU A 346 -22.85 -8.95 6.15
N LYS A 347 -24.18 -9.12 6.26
CA LYS A 347 -25.07 -9.11 5.08
C LYS A 347 -25.37 -7.70 4.54
N LYS A 348 -25.07 -6.65 5.30
CA LYS A 348 -25.34 -5.26 4.90
C LYS A 348 -24.18 -4.64 4.11
N THR A 349 -22.96 -5.13 4.30
CA THR A 349 -21.74 -4.68 3.59
C THR A 349 -21.41 -5.47 2.32
N GLN A 350 -22.14 -6.55 2.02
CA GLN A 350 -21.97 -7.35 0.79
C GLN A 350 -23.05 -7.12 -0.28
N ARG A 351 -23.81 -6.03 -0.22
CA ARG A 351 -24.69 -5.62 -1.31
C ARG A 351 -24.14 -4.39 -1.99
N PHE A 352 -23.68 -4.55 -3.23
CA PHE A 352 -24.13 -3.82 -4.44
C PHE A 352 -23.47 -4.44 -5.70
N PRO A 353 -24.04 -4.25 -6.90
CA PRO A 353 -24.68 -5.33 -7.65
C PRO A 353 -23.91 -5.77 -8.91
N VAL A 354 -24.43 -6.86 -9.50
CA VAL A 354 -24.21 -7.33 -10.88
C VAL A 354 -24.47 -6.22 -11.90
#